data_AF-A0A650CNY5-F1
#
_entry.id   AF-A0A650CNY5-F1
#
_cell.length_a   1.000
_cell.length_b   1.000
_cell.length_c   1.000
_cell.angle_alpha   90.00
_cell.angle_beta   90.00
_cell.angle_gamma   90.00
#
_symmetry.space_group_name_H-M   'P 1'
#
loop_
_entity.id
_entity.type
_entity.pdbx_description
1 polymer ?
#
loop_
_entity_poly.entity_id
_entity_poly.type
_entity_poly.pdbx_seq_one_letter_code
_entity_poly.pdbx_strand_id
1 'polypeptide(L)'
;MTRGYLIDVKPLKRKLKLVFEKGVEAEISTTFPLYLILDNPEPLLEHPAVERFEEESWYFPPDYKKKGTVYRIEINDLSYYHDIVKRAKERLRAIHVNTYPSVLTQTLLRLKAYPMYLISVENGRVTLLEEEGSLSMPDLKIATVETYSWYGLSENGEKYKLYLNGEEIDSGYTKDFEYNEFVDIAECMGVTCKGFRKVTVRIDLTKAFLRARGLMEWSKLSKTLLREIRYSKIGKVVTTNVAIKALRKKYLIPDIKVNVEKAKTLDQLARADKGGLILIPKPGCYNDVYQMDFSSFYPSIIIKYNISQETIDECEDVKTDIGHSICFKRRGIVPEALEEIVNRKEALKRIDEERAEAVKWVLVASFGYLGYRHSRFGRIEAYELVTYFSRKIMRKAMKIIENNGGKILHAIVDSIFYQGDKDISYEVEKTLGFRVKSEKYSWVIFTQSRGYGVPTRYVARYPDGKVKVKGLIRENLPFVVKRFLEESVNILAEAETCEQVREKIVEVDLMKEELLSKLEPQDFVIKIKDRVYLRGSYGFYNADLGYSGVDLKYYRDYVNRWEEILLSPLYIMNG
;
A
#
# COMPACT_ATOMS: atom_id res chain seq x y z
N MET A 1 -2.01 37.86 -7.82
CA MET A 1 -2.52 36.75 -6.98
C MET A 1 -2.54 35.50 -7.84
N THR A 2 -1.82 34.47 -7.44
CA THR A 2 -1.89 33.15 -8.12
C THR A 2 -2.68 32.22 -7.23
N ARG A 3 -3.70 31.55 -7.76
CA ARG A 3 -4.55 30.61 -7.03
C ARG A 3 -4.69 29.33 -7.86
N GLY A 4 -4.52 28.18 -7.22
CA GLY A 4 -4.69 26.88 -7.86
C GLY A 4 -4.20 25.74 -7.00
N TYR A 5 -4.34 24.51 -7.49
CA TYR A 5 -3.76 23.35 -6.84
C TYR A 5 -2.26 23.27 -7.07
N LEU A 6 -1.49 23.08 -6.00
CA LEU A 6 -0.03 22.94 -6.08
C LEU A 6 0.36 21.54 -6.56
N ILE A 7 1.11 21.43 -7.66
CA ILE A 7 1.49 20.15 -8.29
C ILE A 7 2.92 19.77 -7.97
N ASP A 8 3.86 20.68 -8.21
CA ASP A 8 5.29 20.48 -7.93
C ASP A 8 5.92 21.79 -7.43
N VAL A 9 7.15 21.70 -6.92
CA VAL A 9 7.94 22.87 -6.52
C VAL A 9 9.41 22.70 -6.94
N LYS A 10 10.08 23.80 -7.29
CA LYS A 10 11.51 23.81 -7.58
C LYS A 10 12.23 24.76 -6.61
N PRO A 11 13.18 24.28 -5.81
CA PRO A 11 13.98 25.15 -4.97
C PRO A 11 14.91 26.01 -5.83
N LEU A 12 15.02 27.29 -5.47
CA LEU A 12 15.92 28.28 -6.05
C LEU A 12 16.64 29.00 -4.90
N LYS A 13 17.67 29.79 -5.21
CA LYS A 13 18.33 30.65 -4.21
C LYS A 13 17.32 31.66 -3.64
N ARG A 14 17.15 31.65 -2.32
CA ARG A 14 16.21 32.44 -1.50
C ARG A 14 14.73 32.24 -1.81
N LYS A 15 14.39 31.27 -2.66
CA LYS A 15 13.05 31.17 -3.24
C LYS A 15 12.61 29.74 -3.43
N LEU A 16 11.29 29.58 -3.49
CA LEU A 16 10.65 28.36 -3.96
C LEU A 16 9.74 28.72 -5.12
N LYS A 17 9.99 28.09 -6.27
CA LYS A 17 9.12 28.19 -7.44
C LYS A 17 8.03 27.13 -7.33
N LEU A 18 6.79 27.57 -7.20
CA LEU A 18 5.59 26.75 -7.11
C LEU A 18 5.03 26.53 -8.52
N VAL A 19 4.69 25.28 -8.85
CA VAL A 19 4.07 24.90 -10.12
C VAL A 19 2.67 24.38 -9.83
N PHE A 20 1.69 25.06 -10.39
CA PHE A 20 0.27 24.78 -10.25
C PHE A 20 -0.25 23.98 -11.44
N GLU A 21 -1.52 23.57 -11.37
CA GLU A 21 -2.25 23.01 -12.51
C GLU A 21 -2.18 23.91 -13.74
N LYS A 22 -2.23 23.31 -14.93
CA LYS A 22 -2.09 23.99 -16.24
C LYS A 22 -0.72 24.67 -16.45
N GLY A 23 0.26 24.37 -15.59
CA GLY A 23 1.62 24.89 -15.69
C GLY A 23 1.77 26.33 -15.23
N VAL A 24 0.81 26.87 -14.49
CA VAL A 24 0.92 28.21 -13.89
C VAL A 24 2.01 28.20 -12.83
N GLU A 25 2.85 29.23 -12.79
CA GLU A 25 3.98 29.30 -11.85
C GLU A 25 3.89 30.53 -10.95
N ALA A 26 4.38 30.39 -9.72
CA ALA A 26 4.60 31.52 -8.81
C ALA A 26 5.90 31.33 -8.04
N GLU A 27 6.52 32.43 -7.59
CA GLU A 27 7.68 32.37 -6.71
C GLU A 27 7.35 32.96 -5.35
N ILE A 28 7.88 32.32 -4.31
CA ILE A 28 7.82 32.82 -2.93
C ILE A 28 9.22 32.88 -2.35
N SER A 29 9.48 33.85 -1.48
CA SER A 29 10.75 33.92 -0.76
C SER A 29 10.73 32.96 0.42
N THR A 30 11.78 32.15 0.56
CA THR A 30 11.93 31.22 1.69
C THR A 30 13.39 30.82 1.85
N THR A 31 13.70 30.36 3.05
CA THR A 31 14.89 29.58 3.39
C THR A 31 14.53 28.10 3.46
N PHE A 32 15.52 27.26 3.76
CA PHE A 32 15.40 25.82 3.88
C PHE A 32 15.98 25.40 5.23
N PRO A 33 15.22 24.67 6.08
CA PRO A 33 15.66 24.36 7.43
C PRO A 33 16.69 23.21 7.43
N LEU A 34 17.74 23.36 8.22
CA LEU A 34 18.70 22.32 8.60
C LEU A 34 18.72 22.22 10.12
N TYR A 35 18.52 21.03 10.68
CA TYR A 35 18.46 20.82 12.13
C TYR A 35 19.74 20.17 12.64
N LEU A 36 20.41 20.82 13.58
CA LEU A 36 21.68 20.36 14.14
C LEU A 36 21.66 20.38 15.67
N ILE A 37 22.31 19.40 16.28
CA ILE A 37 22.72 19.44 17.69
C ILE A 37 24.21 19.76 17.72
N LEU A 38 24.59 20.85 18.36
CA LEU A 38 25.96 21.31 18.53
C LEU A 38 26.04 22.33 19.67
N ASP A 39 27.24 22.63 20.14
CA ASP A 39 27.44 23.56 21.26
C ASP A 39 27.24 25.03 20.84
N ASN A 40 27.88 25.46 19.74
CA ASN A 40 27.77 26.83 19.23
C ASN A 40 27.55 26.85 17.69
N PRO A 41 26.41 27.37 17.19
CA PRO A 41 26.13 27.51 15.77
C PRO A 41 26.71 28.77 15.10
N GLU A 42 27.24 29.74 15.85
CA GLU A 42 27.75 31.01 15.29
C GLU A 42 28.75 30.86 14.14
N PRO A 43 29.72 29.93 14.17
CA PRO A 43 30.68 29.78 13.05
C PRO A 43 30.03 29.36 11.73
N LEU A 44 28.77 28.90 11.73
CA LEU A 44 28.03 28.61 10.50
C LEU A 44 27.53 29.88 9.81
N LEU A 45 27.36 31.00 10.54
CA LEU A 45 26.94 32.29 9.95
C LEU A 45 27.99 32.86 8.99
N GLU A 46 29.24 32.45 9.10
CA GLU A 46 30.30 32.80 8.14
C GLU A 46 30.04 32.22 6.74
N HIS A 47 29.23 31.17 6.64
CA HIS A 47 28.90 30.58 5.34
C HIS A 47 27.86 31.44 4.62
N PRO A 48 28.09 31.88 3.36
CA PRO A 48 27.23 32.86 2.68
C PRO A 48 25.80 32.40 2.42
N ALA A 49 25.57 31.08 2.45
CA ALA A 49 24.24 30.50 2.31
C ALA A 49 23.46 30.32 3.63
N VAL A 50 24.06 30.58 4.79
CA VAL A 50 23.40 30.55 6.10
C VAL A 50 22.89 31.94 6.43
N GLU A 51 21.58 32.11 6.63
CA GLU A 51 20.99 33.43 6.92
C GLU A 51 20.83 33.70 8.41
N ARG A 52 20.41 32.69 9.17
CA ARG A 52 20.24 32.75 10.61
C ARG A 52 20.14 31.35 11.20
N PHE A 53 20.13 31.27 12.53
CA PHE A 53 19.72 30.08 13.25
C PHE A 53 18.70 30.43 14.33
N GLU A 54 17.90 29.45 14.72
CA GLU A 54 16.96 29.55 15.84
C GLU A 54 17.23 28.39 16.81
N GLU A 55 17.32 28.69 18.10
CA GLU A 55 17.40 27.67 19.15
C GLU A 55 16.00 27.11 19.43
N GLU A 56 15.84 25.78 19.35
CA GLU A 56 14.57 25.11 19.59
C GLU A 56 14.71 24.02 20.67
N SER A 57 13.67 23.84 21.49
CA SER A 57 13.60 22.77 22.48
C SER A 57 12.80 21.58 21.93
N TRP A 58 13.44 20.40 21.83
CA TRP A 58 12.87 19.18 21.25
C TRP A 58 12.85 18.04 22.26
N TYR A 59 11.86 17.14 22.17
CA TYR A 59 11.82 15.89 22.92
C TYR A 59 12.67 14.80 22.25
N PHE A 60 13.49 14.11 23.02
CA PHE A 60 14.46 13.13 22.51
C PHE A 60 13.93 11.70 22.62
N PRO A 61 14.14 10.85 21.60
CA PRO A 61 13.78 9.44 21.65
C PRO A 61 14.67 8.69 22.68
N PRO A 62 14.31 7.45 23.08
CA PRO A 62 13.21 6.64 22.58
C PRO A 62 11.84 6.92 23.20
N ASP A 63 11.80 7.48 24.41
CA ASP A 63 10.56 7.66 25.18
C ASP A 63 10.02 9.09 25.14
N TYR A 64 10.73 10.04 24.54
CA TYR A 64 10.32 11.44 24.46
C TYR A 64 10.00 12.06 25.84
N LYS A 65 10.71 11.64 26.89
CA LYS A 65 10.57 12.21 28.25
C LYS A 65 11.51 13.39 28.50
N LYS A 66 12.68 13.39 27.87
CA LYS A 66 13.70 14.43 28.02
C LYS A 66 13.64 15.42 26.88
N LYS A 67 13.85 16.70 27.19
CA LYS A 67 14.07 17.74 26.19
C LYS A 67 15.56 18.03 26.02
N GLY A 68 15.94 18.46 24.84
CA GLY A 68 17.28 18.96 24.53
C GLY A 68 17.21 20.06 23.47
N THR A 69 18.32 20.77 23.32
CA THR A 69 18.46 21.88 22.37
C THR A 69 18.79 21.36 20.98
N VAL A 70 18.08 21.87 19.97
CA VAL A 70 18.35 21.66 18.55
C VAL A 70 18.32 23.02 17.88
N TYR A 71 19.37 23.32 17.11
CA TYR A 71 19.44 24.55 16.33
C TYR A 71 18.86 24.32 14.94
N ARG A 72 17.89 25.16 14.56
CA ARG A 72 17.35 25.23 13.19
C ARG A 72 18.10 26.29 12.41
N ILE A 73 19.01 25.86 11.54
CA ILE A 73 19.78 26.71 10.64
C ILE A 73 18.93 26.99 9.39
N GLU A 74 18.80 28.26 9.02
CA GLU A 74 18.05 28.69 7.83
C GLU A 74 19.01 28.90 6.66
N ILE A 75 18.94 28.00 5.68
CA ILE A 75 19.79 28.01 4.49
C ILE A 75 19.05 28.67 3.34
N ASN A 76 19.68 29.59 2.62
CA ASN A 76 19.04 30.26 1.48
C ASN A 76 19.21 29.54 0.14
N ASP A 77 20.11 28.55 0.04
CA ASP A 77 20.37 27.84 -1.20
C ASP A 77 20.67 26.36 -0.92
N LEU A 78 19.77 25.47 -1.38
CA LEU A 78 19.89 24.04 -1.17
C LEU A 78 21.13 23.41 -1.83
N SER A 79 21.74 24.07 -2.82
CA SER A 79 22.98 23.55 -3.43
C SER A 79 24.13 23.46 -2.42
N TYR A 80 24.13 24.30 -1.37
CA TYR A 80 25.11 24.28 -0.29
C TYR A 80 24.71 23.41 0.91
N TYR A 81 23.54 22.76 0.88
CA TYR A 81 23.02 21.99 2.03
C TYR A 81 24.02 20.93 2.50
N HIS A 82 24.56 20.13 1.57
CA HIS A 82 25.52 19.09 1.89
C HIS A 82 26.88 19.62 2.37
N ASP A 83 27.32 20.74 1.82
CA ASP A 83 28.58 21.40 2.24
C ASP A 83 28.47 21.91 3.68
N ILE A 84 27.37 22.60 4.01
CA ILE A 84 27.11 23.11 5.36
C ILE A 84 27.02 21.95 6.37
N VAL A 85 26.31 20.87 6.02
CA VAL A 85 26.23 19.67 6.87
C VAL A 85 27.62 19.08 7.10
N LYS A 86 28.45 18.99 6.06
CA LYS A 86 29.83 18.49 6.17
C LYS A 86 30.68 19.38 7.08
N ARG A 87 30.67 20.70 6.85
CA ARG A 87 31.38 21.70 7.66
C ARG A 87 30.97 21.61 9.13
N ALA A 88 29.67 21.52 9.42
CA ALA A 88 29.14 21.41 10.78
C ALA A 88 29.62 20.13 11.48
N LYS A 89 29.59 18.99 10.78
CA LYS A 89 30.08 17.70 11.33
C LYS A 89 31.57 17.72 11.61
N GLU A 90 32.37 18.18 10.65
CA GLU A 90 33.84 18.09 10.73
C GLU A 90 34.45 19.14 11.67
N ARG A 91 33.93 20.38 11.65
CA ARG A 91 34.52 21.50 12.40
C ARG A 91 33.84 21.76 13.74
N LEU A 92 32.53 21.52 13.83
CA LEU A 92 31.73 21.84 15.02
C LEU A 92 31.20 20.59 15.74
N ARG A 93 31.62 19.40 15.30
CA ARG A 93 31.18 18.10 15.84
C ARG A 93 29.64 17.97 15.90
N ALA A 94 28.95 18.63 14.98
CA ALA A 94 27.50 18.69 14.98
C ALA A 94 26.86 17.34 14.61
N ILE A 95 25.72 17.03 15.23
CA ILE A 95 24.86 15.90 14.85
C ILE A 95 23.71 16.45 14.00
N HIS A 96 23.62 16.00 12.74
CA HIS A 96 22.50 16.33 11.86
C HIS A 96 21.29 15.46 12.23
N VAL A 97 20.19 16.10 12.60
CA VAL A 97 18.96 15.44 13.08
C VAL A 97 17.76 15.88 12.23
N ASN A 98 16.60 15.24 12.43
CA ASN A 98 15.39 15.52 11.64
C ASN A 98 15.65 15.49 10.12
N THR A 99 16.46 14.52 9.68
CA THR A 99 16.83 14.36 8.25
C THR A 99 15.66 13.86 7.39
N TYR A 100 14.53 13.54 8.03
CA TYR A 100 13.33 13.01 7.42
C TYR A 100 12.08 13.67 8.01
N PRO A 101 11.05 14.02 7.20
CA PRO A 101 10.98 13.93 5.75
C PRO A 101 11.96 14.88 5.05
N SER A 102 11.97 14.91 3.71
CA SER A 102 12.93 15.73 2.95
C SER A 102 12.86 17.20 3.37
N VAL A 103 13.97 17.93 3.21
CA VAL A 103 14.06 19.38 3.52
C VAL A 103 12.97 20.16 2.77
N LEU A 104 12.64 19.74 1.54
CA LEU A 104 11.53 20.32 0.79
C LEU A 104 10.19 20.06 1.48
N THR A 105 9.86 18.82 1.84
CA THR A 105 8.63 18.54 2.60
C THR A 105 8.58 19.35 3.90
N GLN A 106 9.67 19.47 4.64
CA GLN A 106 9.74 20.29 5.85
C GLN A 106 9.49 21.78 5.57
N THR A 107 10.03 22.29 4.46
CA THR A 107 9.82 23.66 3.99
C THR A 107 8.35 23.89 3.61
N LEU A 108 7.73 22.95 2.89
CA LEU A 108 6.30 23.00 2.52
C LEU A 108 5.39 22.95 3.74
N LEU A 109 5.74 22.12 4.74
CA LEU A 109 5.04 22.05 6.03
C LEU A 109 5.00 23.41 6.72
N ARG A 110 6.14 24.10 6.80
CA ARG A 110 6.27 25.43 7.41
C ARG A 110 5.49 26.50 6.66
N LEU A 111 5.52 26.45 5.33
CA LEU A 111 4.86 27.44 4.46
C LEU A 111 3.36 27.18 4.25
N LYS A 112 2.83 26.04 4.72
CA LYS A 112 1.48 25.56 4.39
C LYS A 112 1.23 25.43 2.88
N ALA A 113 2.28 25.14 2.10
CA ALA A 113 2.23 24.96 0.65
C ALA A 113 2.14 23.45 0.33
N TYR A 114 1.01 22.81 0.61
CA TYR A 114 0.90 21.35 0.52
C TYR A 114 0.65 20.88 -0.92
N PRO A 115 1.39 19.88 -1.42
CA PRO A 115 1.12 19.29 -2.73
C PRO A 115 -0.29 18.70 -2.80
N MET A 116 -0.96 18.87 -3.94
CA MET A 116 -2.37 18.50 -4.18
C MET A 116 -3.39 19.28 -3.34
N TYR A 117 -2.99 20.40 -2.73
CA TYR A 117 -3.91 21.31 -2.05
C TYR A 117 -4.14 22.59 -2.82
N LEU A 118 -5.34 23.14 -2.68
CA LEU A 118 -5.70 24.46 -3.19
C LEU A 118 -5.04 25.55 -2.32
N ILE A 119 -4.20 26.38 -2.92
CA ILE A 119 -3.52 27.48 -2.23
C ILE A 119 -3.63 28.79 -3.03
N SER A 120 -3.47 29.93 -2.35
CA SER A 120 -3.19 31.21 -3.00
C SER A 120 -1.81 31.74 -2.65
N VAL A 121 -1.25 32.52 -3.57
CA VAL A 121 0.00 33.27 -3.40
C VAL A 121 -0.28 34.75 -3.65
N GLU A 122 -0.11 35.55 -2.60
CA GLU A 122 -0.31 36.99 -2.60
C GLU A 122 0.84 37.67 -1.86
N ASN A 123 1.48 38.65 -2.49
CA ASN A 123 2.59 39.41 -1.89
C ASN A 123 3.69 38.49 -1.30
N GLY A 124 3.98 37.38 -1.96
CA GLY A 124 4.98 36.40 -1.53
C GLY A 124 4.57 35.51 -0.36
N ARG A 125 3.31 35.59 0.11
CA ARG A 125 2.76 34.75 1.18
C ARG A 125 1.85 33.68 0.60
N VAL A 126 1.95 32.47 1.15
CA VAL A 126 1.07 31.35 0.82
C VAL A 126 -0.09 31.30 1.81
N THR A 127 -1.31 31.10 1.30
CA THR A 127 -2.48 30.77 2.11
C THR A 127 -3.08 29.47 1.63
N LEU A 128 -3.23 28.52 2.56
CA LEU A 128 -3.94 27.27 2.32
C LEU A 128 -5.44 27.57 2.29
N LEU A 129 -6.12 27.23 1.19
CA LEU A 129 -7.52 27.58 0.95
C LEU A 129 -8.50 26.44 1.26
N GLU A 130 -8.00 25.32 1.78
CA GLU A 130 -8.83 24.19 2.18
C GLU A 130 -8.29 23.55 3.47
N GLU A 131 -9.14 22.77 4.14
CA GLU A 131 -8.73 22.06 5.35
C GLU A 131 -7.72 20.95 5.06
N GLU A 132 -6.79 20.68 5.98
CA GLU A 132 -5.82 19.58 5.84
C GLU A 132 -6.48 18.20 5.72
N GLY A 133 -7.73 18.04 6.16
CA GLY A 133 -8.50 16.81 6.02
C GLY A 133 -9.24 16.68 4.69
N SER A 134 -9.20 17.71 3.84
CA SER A 134 -9.99 17.80 2.60
C SER A 134 -9.82 16.57 1.71
N LEU A 135 -10.94 16.08 1.18
CA LEU A 135 -10.99 14.97 0.22
C LEU A 135 -10.97 15.47 -1.23
N SER A 136 -10.95 16.79 -1.44
CA SER A 136 -10.81 17.39 -2.78
C SER A 136 -9.55 16.87 -3.47
N MET A 137 -9.61 16.81 -4.79
CA MET A 137 -8.47 16.49 -5.63
C MET A 137 -8.56 17.37 -6.89
N PRO A 138 -7.43 17.92 -7.40
CA PRO A 138 -7.46 18.66 -8.64
C PRO A 138 -7.91 17.80 -9.82
N ASP A 139 -8.62 18.43 -10.75
CA ASP A 139 -8.91 17.86 -12.06
C ASP A 139 -7.77 18.20 -13.02
N LEU A 140 -6.82 17.27 -13.14
CA LEU A 140 -5.59 17.45 -13.88
C LEU A 140 -5.70 16.88 -15.30
N LYS A 141 -4.99 17.47 -16.26
CA LYS A 141 -4.80 16.88 -17.58
C LYS A 141 -3.76 15.75 -17.47
N ILE A 142 -4.23 14.51 -17.43
CA ILE A 142 -3.42 13.30 -17.31
C ILE A 142 -3.39 12.58 -18.65
N ALA A 143 -2.20 12.43 -19.22
CA ALA A 143 -1.99 11.60 -20.41
C ALA A 143 -1.35 10.27 -20.03
N THR A 144 -1.90 9.16 -20.53
CA THR A 144 -1.42 7.80 -20.24
C THR A 144 -1.04 7.11 -21.53
N VAL A 145 0.20 6.64 -21.64
CA VAL A 145 0.68 5.86 -22.79
C VAL A 145 0.92 4.44 -22.36
N GLU A 146 0.17 3.52 -22.97
CA GLU A 146 0.34 2.09 -22.80
C GLU A 146 0.95 1.47 -24.04
N THR A 147 1.90 0.56 -23.86
CA THR A 147 2.63 -0.10 -24.94
C THR A 147 2.21 -1.57 -25.06
N TYR A 148 2.16 -2.08 -26.29
CA TYR A 148 1.60 -3.38 -26.64
C TYR A 148 2.54 -4.19 -27.55
N SER A 149 2.68 -5.47 -27.24
CA SER A 149 3.34 -6.50 -28.05
C SER A 149 2.30 -7.49 -28.61
N TRP A 150 2.74 -8.51 -29.33
CA TRP A 150 1.86 -9.54 -29.91
C TRP A 150 1.07 -10.33 -28.86
N TYR A 151 1.47 -10.27 -27.59
CA TYR A 151 0.81 -10.92 -26.45
C TYR A 151 0.05 -9.96 -25.52
N GLY A 152 -0.13 -8.69 -25.92
CA GLY A 152 -0.84 -7.67 -25.14
C GLY A 152 0.08 -6.63 -24.50
N LEU A 153 -0.32 -6.07 -23.35
CA LEU A 153 0.43 -5.02 -22.64
C LEU A 153 1.87 -5.45 -22.34
N SER A 154 2.83 -4.62 -22.74
CA SER A 154 4.26 -4.89 -22.61
C SER A 154 5.07 -3.61 -22.52
N GLU A 155 6.03 -3.53 -21.59
CA GLU A 155 7.01 -2.44 -21.50
C GLU A 155 7.85 -2.28 -22.78
N ASN A 156 8.07 -3.38 -23.51
CA ASN A 156 8.86 -3.40 -24.74
C ASN A 156 7.96 -3.44 -25.99
N GLY A 157 6.69 -3.08 -25.86
CA GLY A 157 5.73 -3.11 -26.95
C GLY A 157 6.09 -2.19 -28.11
N GLU A 158 5.96 -2.67 -29.34
CA GLU A 158 6.23 -1.91 -30.56
C GLU A 158 5.10 -0.95 -30.93
N LYS A 159 3.90 -1.18 -30.39
CA LYS A 159 2.72 -0.33 -30.58
C LYS A 159 2.40 0.43 -29.29
N TYR A 160 1.83 1.62 -29.42
CA TYR A 160 1.28 2.37 -28.28
C TYR A 160 -0.18 2.73 -28.49
N LYS A 161 -0.85 2.97 -27.36
CA LYS A 161 -2.12 3.69 -27.28
C LYS A 161 -1.97 4.84 -26.30
N LEU A 162 -2.41 6.03 -26.70
CA LEU A 162 -2.38 7.24 -25.89
C LEU A 162 -3.80 7.58 -25.45
N TYR A 163 -3.96 7.72 -24.14
CA TYR A 163 -5.19 8.12 -23.49
C TYR A 163 -5.04 9.52 -22.89
N LEU A 164 -6.05 10.35 -23.02
CA LEU A 164 -6.16 11.62 -22.32
C LEU A 164 -7.35 11.57 -21.37
N ASN A 165 -7.09 11.66 -20.06
CA ASN A 165 -8.10 11.51 -19.01
C ASN A 165 -8.97 10.23 -19.13
N GLY A 166 -8.41 9.17 -19.73
CA GLY A 166 -9.06 7.87 -19.94
C GLY A 166 -9.64 7.66 -21.34
N GLU A 167 -9.71 8.69 -22.19
CA GLU A 167 -10.20 8.56 -23.56
C GLU A 167 -9.04 8.32 -24.53
N GLU A 168 -9.12 7.28 -25.37
CA GLU A 168 -8.11 7.01 -26.40
C GLU A 168 -8.14 8.12 -27.45
N ILE A 169 -7.03 8.83 -27.63
CA ILE A 169 -6.93 9.95 -28.58
C ILE A 169 -5.97 9.69 -29.73
N ASP A 170 -5.06 8.71 -29.58
CA ASP A 170 -4.05 8.39 -30.59
C ASP A 170 -3.49 6.97 -30.40
N SER A 171 -2.99 6.37 -31.46
CA SER A 171 -2.31 5.08 -31.44
C SER A 171 -1.33 4.95 -32.60
N GLY A 172 -0.25 4.20 -32.41
CA GLY A 172 0.79 4.11 -33.43
C GLY A 172 1.95 3.22 -33.02
N TYR A 173 3.13 3.48 -33.59
CA TYR A 173 4.36 2.77 -33.27
C TYR A 173 5.15 3.50 -32.19
N THR A 174 5.60 2.76 -31.18
CA THR A 174 6.32 3.28 -29.99
C THR A 174 7.54 4.11 -30.35
N LYS A 175 8.26 3.76 -31.43
CA LYS A 175 9.45 4.46 -31.91
C LYS A 175 9.18 5.89 -32.41
N ASP A 176 7.95 6.14 -32.85
CA ASP A 176 7.53 7.41 -33.45
C ASP A 176 6.73 8.26 -32.45
N PHE A 177 6.59 7.81 -31.19
CA PHE A 177 5.76 8.49 -30.20
C PHE A 177 6.34 9.85 -29.78
N GLU A 178 5.59 10.91 -30.04
CA GLU A 178 5.87 12.26 -29.56
C GLU A 178 4.56 12.98 -29.19
N TYR A 179 4.56 13.68 -28.06
CA TYR A 179 3.40 14.45 -27.59
C TYR A 179 3.83 15.86 -27.16
N ASN A 180 3.34 16.85 -27.90
CA ASN A 180 3.80 18.25 -27.84
C ASN A 180 2.88 19.19 -27.04
N GLU A 181 1.66 18.74 -26.71
CA GLU A 181 0.77 19.51 -25.85
C GLU A 181 1.18 19.43 -24.39
N PHE A 182 0.80 20.45 -23.61
CA PHE A 182 1.01 20.44 -22.17
C PHE A 182 0.07 19.44 -21.50
N VAL A 183 0.61 18.70 -20.53
CA VAL A 183 -0.12 17.85 -19.58
C VAL A 183 0.43 18.07 -18.17
N ASP A 184 -0.43 18.00 -17.16
CA ASP A 184 0.01 18.12 -15.77
C ASP A 184 0.80 16.87 -15.35
N ILE A 185 0.28 15.70 -15.71
CA ILE A 185 0.89 14.41 -15.41
C ILE A 185 0.94 13.57 -16.69
N ALA A 186 2.09 12.96 -16.96
CA ALA A 186 2.24 11.95 -18.00
C ALA A 186 2.54 10.59 -17.36
N GLU A 187 1.63 9.64 -17.51
CA GLU A 187 1.87 8.21 -17.26
C GLU A 187 2.39 7.57 -18.55
N CYS A 188 3.50 6.85 -18.47
CA CYS A 188 4.18 6.33 -19.65
C CYS A 188 4.84 4.99 -19.34
N MET A 189 5.06 4.18 -20.38
CA MET A 189 5.74 2.90 -20.27
C MET A 189 7.08 2.94 -21.00
N GLY A 190 8.17 2.74 -20.26
CA GLY A 190 9.51 2.58 -20.82
C GLY A 190 9.97 3.77 -21.66
N VAL A 191 10.26 3.52 -22.95
CA VAL A 191 10.86 4.53 -23.85
C VAL A 191 9.92 5.70 -24.18
N THR A 192 8.60 5.49 -24.09
CA THR A 192 7.58 6.51 -24.43
C THR A 192 7.63 7.73 -23.50
N CYS A 193 8.19 7.59 -22.30
CA CYS A 193 8.33 8.70 -21.35
C CYS A 193 9.11 9.90 -21.89
N LYS A 194 10.02 9.69 -22.86
CA LYS A 194 10.80 10.75 -23.51
C LYS A 194 9.99 11.52 -24.57
N GLY A 195 8.89 10.94 -25.07
CA GLY A 195 8.04 11.55 -26.09
C GLY A 195 7.23 12.75 -25.60
N PHE A 196 6.97 12.85 -24.29
CA PHE A 196 6.30 14.00 -23.70
C PHE A 196 7.24 15.21 -23.59
N ARG A 197 6.95 16.29 -24.33
CA ARG A 197 7.78 17.52 -24.33
C ARG A 197 7.42 18.49 -23.21
N LYS A 198 6.13 18.70 -22.96
CA LYS A 198 5.62 19.70 -22.00
C LYS A 198 4.83 19.00 -20.89
N VAL A 199 5.48 18.75 -19.75
CA VAL A 199 4.85 18.05 -18.63
C VAL A 199 5.46 18.45 -17.29
N THR A 200 4.61 18.60 -16.28
CA THR A 200 5.05 18.89 -14.90
C THR A 200 5.64 17.65 -14.23
N VAL A 201 4.90 16.53 -14.18
CA VAL A 201 5.37 15.27 -13.57
C VAL A 201 5.22 14.10 -14.52
N ARG A 202 6.31 13.36 -14.75
CA ARG A 202 6.29 12.07 -15.47
C ARG A 202 6.19 10.89 -14.49
N ILE A 203 5.44 9.86 -14.81
CA ILE A 203 5.29 8.64 -14.01
C ILE A 203 5.52 7.46 -14.95
N ASP A 204 6.67 6.81 -14.79
CA ASP A 204 7.00 5.58 -15.50
C ASP A 204 6.28 4.41 -14.82
N LEU A 205 5.25 3.88 -15.49
CA LEU A 205 4.37 2.83 -14.98
C LEU A 205 5.11 1.50 -14.76
N THR A 206 6.30 1.33 -15.35
CA THR A 206 7.13 0.12 -15.15
C THR A 206 7.86 0.15 -13.80
N LYS A 207 7.91 1.33 -13.16
CA LYS A 207 8.54 1.55 -11.84
C LYS A 207 7.55 1.96 -10.76
N ALA A 208 6.43 2.57 -11.15
CA ALA A 208 5.43 3.08 -10.21
C ALA A 208 4.58 1.94 -9.63
N PHE A 209 4.28 2.03 -8.33
CA PHE A 209 3.40 1.07 -7.66
C PHE A 209 1.91 1.36 -7.87
N LEU A 210 1.56 2.63 -8.12
CA LEU A 210 0.20 3.11 -8.35
C LEU A 210 0.17 4.03 -9.57
N ARG A 211 -1.02 4.16 -10.17
CA ARG A 211 -1.33 5.18 -11.16
C ARG A 211 -1.42 6.58 -10.52
N ALA A 212 -1.57 7.59 -11.37
CA ALA A 212 -1.52 9.00 -11.03
C ALA A 212 -2.49 9.36 -9.90
N ARG A 213 -3.78 8.98 -9.97
CA ARG A 213 -4.76 9.33 -8.93
C ARG A 213 -4.40 8.75 -7.57
N GLY A 214 -3.99 7.48 -7.52
CA GLY A 214 -3.48 6.84 -6.30
C GLY A 214 -2.22 7.53 -5.73
N LEU A 215 -1.28 7.92 -6.60
CA LEU A 215 -0.07 8.66 -6.18
C LEU A 215 -0.37 10.08 -5.73
N MET A 216 -1.33 10.78 -6.35
CA MET A 216 -1.81 12.08 -5.90
C MET A 216 -2.42 11.98 -4.49
N GLU A 217 -3.15 10.91 -4.20
CA GLU A 217 -3.67 10.65 -2.87
C GLU A 217 -2.54 10.42 -1.84
N TRP A 218 -1.51 9.66 -2.19
CA TRP A 218 -0.32 9.54 -1.33
C TRP A 218 0.41 10.87 -1.13
N SER A 219 0.48 11.70 -2.17
CA SER A 219 1.09 13.05 -2.14
C SER A 219 0.35 13.95 -1.17
N LYS A 220 -0.98 14.00 -1.30
CA LYS A 220 -1.88 14.78 -0.43
C LYS A 220 -1.79 14.32 1.03
N LEU A 221 -1.81 13.00 1.25
CA LEU A 221 -1.74 12.40 2.58
C LEU A 221 -0.40 12.68 3.27
N SER A 222 0.73 12.46 2.58
CA SER A 222 2.07 12.63 3.14
C SER A 222 2.66 14.04 2.98
N LYS A 223 1.90 14.99 2.41
CA LYS A 223 2.33 16.37 2.11
C LYS A 223 3.66 16.44 1.36
N THR A 224 3.95 15.41 0.57
CA THR A 224 5.23 15.21 -0.11
C THR A 224 5.01 15.24 -1.60
N LEU A 225 5.91 15.88 -2.34
CA LEU A 225 5.78 16.08 -3.77
C LEU A 225 5.56 14.77 -4.52
N LEU A 226 4.70 14.80 -5.54
CA LEU A 226 4.39 13.65 -6.38
C LEU A 226 5.67 13.03 -6.98
N ARG A 227 6.61 13.87 -7.43
CA ARG A 227 7.90 13.45 -7.97
C ARG A 227 8.78 12.69 -6.97
N GLU A 228 8.62 12.93 -5.67
CA GLU A 228 9.40 12.27 -4.61
C GLU A 228 8.81 10.92 -4.20
N ILE A 229 7.51 10.72 -4.40
CA ILE A 229 6.80 9.50 -3.98
C ILE A 229 6.46 8.54 -5.11
N ARG A 230 6.47 8.98 -6.38
CA ARG A 230 6.05 8.17 -7.55
C ARG A 230 6.74 6.80 -7.68
N TYR A 231 7.96 6.66 -7.19
CA TYR A 231 8.72 5.39 -7.17
C TYR A 231 9.10 4.93 -5.77
N SER A 232 8.45 5.50 -4.75
CA SER A 232 8.73 5.15 -3.36
C SER A 232 7.99 3.90 -2.94
N LYS A 233 8.61 3.11 -2.06
CA LYS A 233 7.92 2.01 -1.37
C LYS A 233 6.80 2.57 -0.48
N ILE A 234 5.72 1.80 -0.34
CA ILE A 234 4.53 2.15 0.47
C ILE A 234 4.91 2.66 1.88
N GLY A 235 5.90 2.04 2.52
CA GLY A 235 6.36 2.42 3.86
C GLY A 235 6.87 3.87 4.00
N LYS A 236 7.31 4.52 2.90
CA LYS A 236 7.70 5.94 2.92
C LYS A 236 6.51 6.83 3.28
N VAL A 237 5.32 6.54 2.74
CA VAL A 237 4.11 7.33 3.00
C VAL A 237 3.72 7.23 4.47
N VAL A 238 3.70 6.00 5.03
CA VAL A 238 3.45 5.78 6.46
C VAL A 238 4.46 6.56 7.32
N THR A 239 5.75 6.38 7.05
CA THR A 239 6.83 7.03 7.82
C THR A 239 6.71 8.54 7.78
N THR A 240 6.38 9.11 6.62
CA THR A 240 6.23 10.55 6.45
C THR A 240 5.07 11.09 7.28
N ASN A 241 3.93 10.40 7.29
CA ASN A 241 2.79 10.80 8.10
C ASN A 241 3.12 10.83 9.60
N VAL A 242 3.77 9.78 10.10
CA VAL A 242 4.22 9.74 11.51
C VAL A 242 5.27 10.83 11.78
N ALA A 243 6.19 11.06 10.85
CA ALA A 243 7.22 12.09 10.96
C ALA A 243 6.62 13.51 11.00
N ILE A 244 5.57 13.79 10.22
CA ILE A 244 4.86 15.09 10.27
C ILE A 244 4.27 15.32 11.66
N LYS A 245 3.69 14.29 12.29
CA LYS A 245 3.19 14.37 13.67
C LYS A 245 4.32 14.63 14.67
N ALA A 246 5.46 13.93 14.52
CA ALA A 246 6.64 14.12 15.35
C ALA A 246 7.19 15.56 15.24
N LEU A 247 7.37 16.09 14.02
CA LEU A 247 7.84 17.47 13.79
C LEU A 247 6.91 18.51 14.45
N ARG A 248 5.59 18.35 14.30
CA ARG A 248 4.59 19.25 14.91
C ARG A 248 4.66 19.26 16.44
N LYS A 249 5.00 18.13 17.06
CA LYS A 249 5.17 18.00 18.52
C LYS A 249 6.59 18.32 18.99
N LYS A 250 7.50 18.71 18.09
CA LYS A 250 8.94 18.86 18.38
C LYS A 250 9.56 17.58 18.95
N TYR A 251 9.15 16.43 18.44
CA TYR A 251 9.79 15.14 18.75
C TYR A 251 10.88 14.87 17.73
N LEU A 252 12.09 14.63 18.22
CA LEU A 252 13.25 14.40 17.38
C LEU A 252 13.10 13.08 16.65
N ILE A 253 13.29 13.11 15.33
CA ILE A 253 13.13 11.94 14.47
C ILE A 253 14.48 11.24 14.35
N PRO A 254 14.60 9.98 14.81
CA PRO A 254 15.88 9.29 14.75
C PRO A 254 16.18 8.81 13.32
N ASP A 255 17.45 8.88 12.92
CA ASP A 255 17.90 8.41 11.59
C ASP A 255 17.89 6.89 11.48
N ILE A 256 18.18 6.21 12.59
CA ILE A 256 18.16 4.77 12.74
C ILE A 256 17.24 4.40 13.91
N LYS A 257 16.73 3.16 13.91
CA LYS A 257 15.98 2.65 15.06
C LYS A 257 16.85 2.72 16.31
N VAL A 258 16.39 3.44 17.33
CA VAL A 258 17.14 3.66 18.58
C VAL A 258 16.91 2.57 19.64
N ASN A 259 15.88 1.73 19.46
CA ASN A 259 15.55 0.67 20.41
C ASN A 259 16.15 -0.66 19.97
N VAL A 260 16.99 -1.21 20.84
CA VAL A 260 17.40 -2.61 20.79
C VAL A 260 16.32 -3.44 21.47
N GLU A 261 16.02 -4.60 20.90
CA GLU A 261 15.10 -5.57 21.50
C GLU A 261 15.61 -5.96 22.89
N LYS A 262 14.71 -5.97 23.88
CA LYS A 262 15.06 -6.44 25.22
C LYS A 262 15.36 -7.94 25.18
N ALA A 263 16.33 -8.38 25.99
CA ALA A 263 16.61 -9.80 26.15
C ALA A 263 15.34 -10.54 26.65
N LYS A 264 15.04 -11.69 26.05
CA LYS A 264 13.88 -12.53 26.36
C LYS A 264 14.34 -13.93 26.74
N THR A 265 13.63 -14.56 27.67
CA THR A 265 13.77 -16.00 27.89
C THR A 265 13.17 -16.79 26.73
N LEU A 266 13.54 -18.07 26.58
CA LEU A 266 12.96 -18.94 25.54
C LEU A 266 11.43 -19.02 25.64
N ASP A 267 10.89 -19.06 26.86
CA ASP A 267 9.45 -19.10 27.09
C ASP A 267 8.76 -17.78 26.70
N GLN A 268 9.37 -16.63 27.00
CA GLN A 268 8.87 -15.33 26.56
C GLN A 268 8.89 -15.22 25.04
N LEU A 269 9.99 -15.63 24.39
CA LEU A 269 10.10 -15.64 22.94
C LEU A 269 9.02 -16.54 22.31
N ALA A 270 8.84 -17.76 22.84
CA ALA A 270 7.84 -18.70 22.35
C ALA A 270 6.40 -18.19 22.52
N ARG A 271 6.12 -17.32 23.49
CA ARG A 271 4.80 -16.69 23.68
C ARG A 271 4.59 -15.44 22.83
N ALA A 272 5.60 -14.58 22.73
CA ALA A 272 5.52 -13.27 22.09
C ALA A 272 5.71 -13.33 20.57
N ASP A 273 6.68 -14.11 20.08
CA ASP A 273 7.03 -14.22 18.67
C ASP A 273 6.07 -15.17 17.93
N LYS A 274 4.87 -14.66 17.68
CA LYS A 274 3.82 -15.35 16.93
C LYS A 274 3.17 -14.41 15.92
N GLY A 275 2.86 -14.94 14.75
CA GLY A 275 2.06 -14.24 13.73
C GLY A 275 0.57 -14.13 14.08
N GLY A 276 -0.22 -13.75 13.07
CA GLY A 276 -1.67 -13.77 13.13
C GLY A 276 -2.25 -15.18 13.31
N LEU A 277 -3.52 -15.26 13.67
CA LEU A 277 -4.23 -16.55 13.80
C LEU A 277 -4.55 -17.10 12.41
N ILE A 278 -4.23 -18.38 12.16
CA ILE A 278 -4.67 -19.11 10.97
C ILE A 278 -5.28 -20.42 11.43
N LEU A 279 -6.51 -20.68 11.00
CA LEU A 279 -7.18 -21.97 11.08
C LEU A 279 -7.26 -22.52 9.66
N ILE A 280 -6.54 -23.58 9.35
CA ILE A 280 -6.49 -24.16 7.99
C ILE A 280 -7.91 -24.60 7.58
N PRO A 281 -8.39 -24.23 6.37
CA PRO A 281 -9.72 -24.63 5.94
C PRO A 281 -9.76 -26.14 5.70
N LYS A 282 -10.91 -26.77 5.99
CA LYS A 282 -11.17 -28.12 5.51
C LYS A 282 -11.51 -28.05 4.02
N PRO A 283 -10.82 -28.80 3.13
CA PRO A 283 -11.18 -28.83 1.72
C PRO A 283 -12.60 -29.33 1.52
N GLY A 284 -13.32 -28.69 0.59
CA GLY A 284 -14.65 -29.11 0.18
C GLY A 284 -15.54 -27.95 -0.23
N CYS A 285 -16.78 -28.26 -0.59
CA CYS A 285 -17.83 -27.28 -0.85
C CYS A 285 -18.75 -27.17 0.38
N TYR A 286 -19.11 -25.93 0.74
CA TYR A 286 -19.99 -25.61 1.86
C TYR A 286 -21.07 -24.62 1.43
N ASN A 287 -22.34 -24.93 1.69
CA ASN A 287 -23.48 -24.03 1.46
C ASN A 287 -23.64 -23.01 2.62
N ASP A 288 -24.31 -21.89 2.36
CA ASP A 288 -24.70 -20.88 3.36
C ASP A 288 -23.55 -20.41 4.26
N VAL A 289 -22.52 -19.87 3.61
CA VAL A 289 -21.29 -19.43 4.29
C VAL A 289 -21.27 -17.93 4.42
N TYR A 290 -20.93 -17.44 5.60
CA TYR A 290 -20.62 -16.05 5.85
C TYR A 290 -19.11 -15.85 5.97
N GLN A 291 -18.60 -14.81 5.33
CA GLN A 291 -17.24 -14.31 5.55
C GLN A 291 -17.31 -12.99 6.33
N MET A 292 -16.73 -12.99 7.52
CA MET A 292 -16.58 -11.82 8.37
C MET A 292 -15.16 -11.27 8.29
N ASP A 293 -15.00 -10.03 7.83
CA ASP A 293 -13.70 -9.35 7.68
C ASP A 293 -13.62 -8.12 8.59
N PHE A 294 -12.64 -8.10 9.50
CA PHE A 294 -12.36 -6.94 10.35
C PHE A 294 -11.76 -5.80 9.52
N SER A 295 -12.42 -4.64 9.52
CA SER A 295 -11.98 -3.50 8.72
C SER A 295 -10.70 -2.87 9.28
N SER A 296 -9.63 -2.86 8.46
CA SER A 296 -8.33 -2.28 8.81
C SER A 296 -7.80 -2.82 10.15
N PHE A 297 -7.88 -4.15 10.35
CA PHE A 297 -7.79 -4.79 11.66
C PHE A 297 -6.57 -4.38 12.49
N TYR A 298 -5.36 -4.55 11.95
CA TYR A 298 -4.13 -4.22 12.65
C TYR A 298 -3.98 -2.71 12.95
N PRO A 299 -4.21 -1.79 11.99
CA PRO A 299 -4.32 -0.36 12.30
C PRO A 299 -5.32 -0.06 13.42
N SER A 300 -6.51 -0.66 13.40
CA SER A 300 -7.54 -0.47 14.43
C SER A 300 -7.08 -0.97 15.80
N ILE A 301 -6.33 -2.07 15.87
CA ILE A 301 -5.70 -2.56 17.12
C ILE A 301 -4.66 -1.55 17.63
N ILE A 302 -3.79 -1.04 16.74
CA ILE A 302 -2.77 -0.04 17.09
C ILE A 302 -3.44 1.22 17.68
N ILE A 303 -4.50 1.72 17.04
CA ILE A 303 -5.26 2.89 17.46
C ILE A 303 -5.96 2.63 18.80
N LYS A 304 -6.72 1.54 18.92
CA LYS A 304 -7.54 1.22 20.10
C LYS A 304 -6.71 0.96 21.34
N TYR A 305 -5.58 0.25 21.18
CA TYR A 305 -4.67 -0.06 22.28
C TYR A 305 -3.50 0.91 22.38
N ASN A 306 -3.54 2.06 21.68
CA ASN A 306 -2.52 3.11 21.77
C ASN A 306 -1.06 2.59 21.60
N ILE A 307 -0.84 1.65 20.68
CA ILE A 307 0.44 0.95 20.54
C ILE A 307 1.44 1.83 19.79
N SER A 308 2.45 2.34 20.50
CA SER A 308 3.52 3.15 19.94
C SER A 308 4.80 2.93 20.73
N GLN A 309 5.96 3.26 20.14
CA GLN A 309 7.26 3.08 20.78
C GLN A 309 7.31 3.64 22.21
N GLU A 310 6.74 4.82 22.39
CA GLU A 310 6.80 5.63 23.60
C GLU A 310 5.66 5.35 24.59
N THR A 311 4.73 4.45 24.25
CA THR A 311 3.60 4.06 25.11
C THR A 311 3.74 2.63 25.64
N ILE A 312 4.62 1.83 25.05
CA ILE A 312 4.90 0.44 25.47
C ILE A 312 5.89 0.43 26.63
N ASP A 313 5.59 -0.34 27.67
CA ASP A 313 6.37 -0.46 28.91
C ASP A 313 6.64 0.87 29.62
N GLU A 314 5.79 1.87 29.39
CA GLU A 314 5.88 3.18 30.03
C GLU A 314 5.15 3.18 31.38
N CYS A 315 3.98 2.54 31.41
CA CYS A 315 3.18 2.29 32.60
C CYS A 315 2.36 1.00 32.42
N GLU A 316 1.67 0.54 33.47
CA GLU A 316 0.96 -0.76 33.48
C GLU A 316 -0.58 -0.64 33.41
N ASP A 317 -1.12 0.31 32.64
CA ASP A 317 -2.59 0.43 32.48
C ASP A 317 -3.21 -0.84 31.87
N VAL A 318 -2.52 -1.46 30.90
CA VAL A 318 -2.85 -2.80 30.39
C VAL A 318 -1.60 -3.67 30.41
N LYS A 319 -1.65 -4.75 31.20
CA LYS A 319 -0.61 -5.77 31.28
C LYS A 319 -0.95 -6.98 30.41
N THR A 320 0.02 -7.47 29.66
CA THR A 320 -0.15 -8.66 28.81
C THR A 320 0.63 -9.86 29.35
N ASP A 321 0.16 -11.06 29.04
CA ASP A 321 0.83 -12.33 29.33
C ASP A 321 2.01 -12.62 28.39
N ILE A 322 2.37 -11.71 27.49
CA ILE A 322 3.62 -11.77 26.71
C ILE A 322 4.73 -10.91 27.32
N GLY A 323 4.50 -10.32 28.50
CA GLY A 323 5.53 -9.60 29.27
C GLY A 323 5.65 -8.11 28.97
N HIS A 324 4.80 -7.56 28.10
CA HIS A 324 4.78 -6.14 27.76
C HIS A 324 3.55 -5.44 28.36
N SER A 325 3.66 -4.14 28.59
CA SER A 325 2.54 -3.30 29.02
C SER A 325 2.27 -2.14 28.07
N ILE A 326 1.07 -1.58 28.18
CA ILE A 326 0.63 -0.43 27.39
C ILE A 326 0.18 0.67 28.34
N CYS A 327 0.57 1.89 28.00
CA CYS A 327 0.17 3.10 28.71
C CYS A 327 -0.80 3.97 27.89
N PHE A 328 -1.81 4.51 28.56
CA PHE A 328 -2.82 5.41 27.98
C PHE A 328 -2.72 6.85 28.49
N LYS A 329 -1.77 7.16 29.39
CA LYS A 329 -1.53 8.52 29.92
C LYS A 329 -1.27 9.57 28.85
N ARG A 330 -0.75 9.16 27.68
CA ARG A 330 -0.59 10.02 26.51
C ARG A 330 -0.90 9.26 25.22
N ARG A 331 -1.42 9.96 24.22
CA ARG A 331 -1.62 9.43 22.87
C ARG A 331 -0.27 9.25 22.17
N GLY A 332 -0.02 8.04 21.65
CA GLY A 332 1.17 7.76 20.87
C GLY A 332 1.14 8.39 19.47
N ILE A 333 2.30 8.70 18.90
CA ILE A 333 2.44 9.34 17.58
C ILE A 333 1.96 8.39 16.47
N VAL A 334 2.30 7.10 16.55
CA VAL A 334 1.89 6.11 15.55
C VAL A 334 0.35 5.97 15.50
N PRO A 335 -0.36 5.70 16.61
CA PRO A 335 -1.82 5.59 16.57
C PRO A 335 -2.50 6.90 16.16
N GLU A 336 -1.97 8.08 16.55
CA GLU A 336 -2.47 9.38 16.08
C GLU A 336 -2.37 9.52 14.55
N ALA A 337 -1.24 9.14 13.95
CA ALA A 337 -1.06 9.20 12.50
C ALA A 337 -1.94 8.19 11.76
N LEU A 338 -2.09 6.96 12.28
CA LEU A 338 -2.89 5.93 11.63
C LEU A 338 -4.40 6.21 11.68
N GLU A 339 -4.87 6.88 12.73
CA GLU A 339 -6.27 7.26 12.87
C GLU A 339 -6.74 8.16 11.72
N GLU A 340 -5.93 9.15 11.33
CA GLU A 340 -6.21 9.99 10.16
C GLU A 340 -6.28 9.18 8.87
N ILE A 341 -5.36 8.23 8.69
CA ILE A 341 -5.28 7.38 7.48
C ILE A 341 -6.49 6.44 7.41
N VAL A 342 -6.90 5.85 8.53
CA VAL A 342 -8.09 4.98 8.61
C VAL A 342 -9.36 5.77 8.29
N ASN A 343 -9.55 6.91 8.93
CA ASN A 343 -10.72 7.75 8.71
C ASN A 343 -10.80 8.22 7.24
N ARG A 344 -9.66 8.59 6.66
CA ARG A 344 -9.57 9.01 5.26
C ARG A 344 -9.92 7.90 4.28
N LYS A 345 -9.44 6.66 4.50
CA LYS A 345 -9.85 5.50 3.69
C LYS A 345 -11.35 5.28 3.73
N GLU A 346 -11.96 5.34 4.91
CA GLU A 346 -13.41 5.11 5.04
C GLU A 346 -14.24 6.20 4.36
N ALA A 347 -13.79 7.45 4.41
CA ALA A 347 -14.44 8.54 3.69
C ALA A 347 -14.31 8.38 2.16
N LEU A 348 -13.13 7.98 1.67
CA LEU A 348 -12.87 7.81 0.23
C LEU A 348 -13.65 6.66 -0.40
N LYS A 349 -13.95 5.58 0.33
CA LYS A 349 -14.71 4.43 -0.20
C LYS A 349 -16.05 4.80 -0.85
N ARG A 350 -16.66 5.92 -0.47
CA ARG A 350 -17.94 6.39 -1.00
C ARG A 350 -17.81 7.42 -2.12
N ILE A 351 -16.57 7.84 -2.42
CA ILE A 351 -16.27 8.97 -3.30
C ILE A 351 -15.39 8.54 -4.47
N ASP A 352 -14.31 7.80 -4.18
CA ASP A 352 -13.29 7.40 -5.15
C ASP A 352 -12.61 6.10 -4.69
N GLU A 353 -12.94 5.00 -5.37
CA GLU A 353 -12.45 3.66 -5.02
C GLU A 353 -10.94 3.50 -5.27
N GLU A 354 -10.40 4.10 -6.33
CA GLU A 354 -8.97 4.03 -6.66
C GLU A 354 -8.14 4.70 -5.55
N ARG A 355 -8.57 5.88 -5.10
CA ARG A 355 -7.94 6.57 -3.97
C ARG A 355 -8.10 5.81 -2.67
N ALA A 356 -9.26 5.20 -2.42
CA ALA A 356 -9.47 4.38 -1.22
C ALA A 356 -8.54 3.16 -1.19
N GLU A 357 -8.30 2.52 -2.34
CA GLU A 357 -7.37 1.40 -2.49
C GLU A 357 -5.92 1.87 -2.28
N ALA A 358 -5.54 3.04 -2.80
CA ALA A 358 -4.23 3.64 -2.53
C ALA A 358 -3.97 3.84 -1.02
N VAL A 359 -4.94 4.35 -0.27
CA VAL A 359 -4.82 4.53 1.19
C VAL A 359 -4.82 3.18 1.93
N LYS A 360 -5.57 2.18 1.45
CA LYS A 360 -5.53 0.82 2.01
C LYS A 360 -4.13 0.23 1.96
N TRP A 361 -3.39 0.39 0.87
CA TRP A 361 -2.00 -0.09 0.80
C TRP A 361 -1.12 0.53 1.88
N VAL A 362 -1.28 1.82 2.18
CA VAL A 362 -0.58 2.51 3.29
C VAL A 362 -0.86 1.83 4.63
N LEU A 363 -2.13 1.48 4.89
CA LEU A 363 -2.55 0.77 6.11
C LEU A 363 -2.04 -0.68 6.18
N VAL A 364 -1.98 -1.39 5.05
CA VAL A 364 -1.40 -2.75 5.01
C VAL A 364 0.08 -2.73 5.39
N ALA A 365 0.81 -1.71 4.95
CA ALA A 365 2.24 -1.56 5.26
C ALA A 365 2.50 -1.10 6.71
N SER A 366 1.55 -0.47 7.39
CA SER A 366 1.80 0.15 8.70
C SER A 366 2.14 -0.85 9.81
N PHE A 367 1.56 -2.05 9.76
CA PHE A 367 1.87 -3.12 10.71
C PHE A 367 3.30 -3.65 10.51
N GLY A 368 3.65 -4.04 9.28
CA GLY A 368 4.99 -4.52 8.97
C GLY A 368 6.07 -3.48 9.28
N TYR A 369 5.73 -2.20 9.18
CA TYR A 369 6.61 -1.10 9.55
C TYR A 369 6.97 -1.08 11.05
N LEU A 370 6.12 -1.59 11.96
CA LEU A 370 6.46 -1.65 13.40
C LEU A 370 7.64 -2.59 13.69
N GLY A 371 7.68 -3.75 13.01
CA GLY A 371 8.73 -4.77 13.15
C GLY A 371 9.97 -4.54 12.27
N TYR A 372 9.92 -3.59 11.33
CA TYR A 372 11.01 -3.38 10.38
C TYR A 372 12.27 -2.78 11.03
N ARG A 373 13.44 -3.37 10.74
CA ARG A 373 14.72 -2.99 11.36
C ARG A 373 15.15 -1.53 11.15
N HIS A 374 14.73 -0.90 10.04
CA HIS A 374 15.03 0.51 9.74
C HIS A 374 13.82 1.44 9.95
N SER A 375 12.82 0.98 10.70
CA SER A 375 11.68 1.79 11.08
C SER A 375 12.08 2.80 12.15
N ARG A 376 11.93 4.09 11.85
CA ARG A 376 12.30 5.20 12.76
C ARG A 376 11.43 5.26 14.02
N PHE A 377 10.19 4.80 13.91
CA PHE A 377 9.19 4.79 14.99
C PHE A 377 8.79 3.35 15.36
N GLY A 378 9.53 2.37 14.85
CA GLY A 378 9.22 0.96 15.02
C GLY A 378 9.83 0.38 16.28
N ARG A 379 9.12 -0.57 16.86
CA ARG A 379 9.52 -1.29 18.05
C ARG A 379 9.01 -2.74 17.91
N ILE A 380 9.86 -3.73 18.17
CA ILE A 380 9.47 -5.13 17.94
C ILE A 380 8.34 -5.55 18.88
N GLU A 381 8.37 -5.05 20.10
CA GLU A 381 7.32 -5.25 21.10
C GLU A 381 5.96 -4.68 20.65
N ALA A 382 5.96 -3.65 19.79
CA ALA A 382 4.73 -3.13 19.19
C ALA A 382 4.12 -4.15 18.21
N TYR A 383 4.95 -4.80 17.39
CA TYR A 383 4.52 -5.87 16.50
C TYR A 383 3.95 -7.06 17.28
N GLU A 384 4.64 -7.49 18.34
CA GLU A 384 4.21 -8.59 19.22
C GLU A 384 2.87 -8.28 19.92
N LEU A 385 2.68 -7.06 20.42
CA LEU A 385 1.43 -6.63 21.03
C LEU A 385 0.27 -6.64 20.03
N VAL A 386 0.49 -6.17 18.79
CA VAL A 386 -0.55 -6.18 17.75
C VAL A 386 -0.98 -7.61 17.43
N THR A 387 -0.04 -8.53 17.20
CA THR A 387 -0.39 -9.93 16.90
C THR A 387 -1.01 -10.63 18.10
N TYR A 388 -0.57 -10.30 19.33
CA TYR A 388 -1.17 -10.78 20.56
C TYR A 388 -2.65 -10.40 20.65
N PHE A 389 -2.98 -9.12 20.53
CA PHE A 389 -4.37 -8.67 20.58
C PHE A 389 -5.17 -9.25 19.41
N SER A 390 -4.60 -9.32 18.21
CA SER A 390 -5.30 -9.87 17.05
C SER A 390 -5.73 -11.31 17.28
N ARG A 391 -4.82 -12.17 17.79
CA ARG A 391 -5.16 -13.57 18.12
C ARG A 391 -6.24 -13.67 19.19
N LYS A 392 -6.18 -12.81 20.22
CA LYS A 392 -7.17 -12.80 21.31
C LYS A 392 -8.55 -12.37 20.82
N ILE A 393 -8.60 -11.35 19.95
CA ILE A 393 -9.85 -10.86 19.34
C ILE A 393 -10.44 -11.93 18.41
N MET A 394 -9.64 -12.53 17.53
CA MET A 394 -10.10 -13.58 16.61
C MET A 394 -10.67 -14.80 17.35
N ARG A 395 -10.01 -15.24 18.43
CA ARG A 395 -10.54 -16.34 19.27
C ARG A 395 -11.86 -15.98 19.93
N LYS A 396 -12.01 -14.75 20.43
CA LYS A 396 -13.28 -14.28 20.99
C LYS A 396 -14.38 -14.21 19.93
N ALA A 397 -14.06 -13.71 18.73
CA ALA A 397 -15.00 -13.65 17.62
C ALA A 397 -15.51 -15.04 17.22
N MET A 398 -14.61 -16.02 17.06
CA MET A 398 -14.99 -17.41 16.78
C MET A 398 -15.91 -17.98 17.88
N LYS A 399 -15.59 -17.74 19.17
CA LYS A 399 -16.44 -18.19 20.28
C LYS A 399 -17.84 -17.55 20.25
N ILE A 400 -17.95 -16.28 19.89
CA ILE A 400 -19.26 -15.60 19.74
C ILE A 400 -20.06 -16.25 18.61
N ILE A 401 -19.41 -16.57 17.48
CA ILE A 401 -20.04 -17.24 16.34
C ILE A 401 -20.52 -18.65 16.72
N GLU A 402 -19.66 -19.45 17.36
CA GLU A 402 -19.98 -20.81 17.80
C GLU A 402 -21.12 -20.84 18.81
N ASN A 403 -21.11 -19.93 19.79
CA ASN A 403 -22.21 -19.78 20.77
C ASN A 403 -23.55 -19.40 20.12
N ASN A 404 -23.51 -18.87 18.90
CA ASN A 404 -24.69 -18.50 18.11
C ASN A 404 -25.05 -19.54 17.04
N GLY A 405 -24.48 -20.75 17.13
CA GLY A 405 -24.78 -21.88 16.23
C GLY A 405 -23.95 -21.90 14.93
N GLY A 406 -23.00 -20.99 14.77
CA GLY A 406 -22.13 -20.97 13.58
C GLY A 406 -21.01 -22.02 13.66
N LYS A 407 -20.77 -22.73 12.56
CA LYS A 407 -19.67 -23.68 12.40
C LYS A 407 -18.49 -23.00 11.72
N ILE A 408 -17.39 -22.80 12.44
CA ILE A 408 -16.17 -22.20 11.86
C ILE A 408 -15.57 -23.13 10.80
N LEU A 409 -15.37 -22.61 9.59
CA LEU A 409 -14.77 -23.33 8.47
C LEU A 409 -13.31 -22.95 8.27
N HIS A 410 -13.00 -21.66 8.40
CA HIS A 410 -11.70 -21.10 8.13
C HIS A 410 -11.50 -19.80 8.91
N ALA A 411 -10.26 -19.49 9.29
CA ALA A 411 -9.90 -18.16 9.75
C ALA A 411 -8.50 -17.82 9.28
N ILE A 412 -8.30 -16.59 8.82
CA ILE A 412 -6.99 -16.09 8.39
C ILE A 412 -6.84 -14.64 8.79
N VAL A 413 -5.99 -14.39 9.79
CA VAL A 413 -5.59 -13.07 10.30
C VAL A 413 -6.77 -12.22 10.80
N ASP A 414 -7.49 -11.57 9.90
CA ASP A 414 -8.60 -10.64 10.10
C ASP A 414 -9.92 -11.13 9.49
N SER A 415 -9.94 -12.33 8.92
CA SER A 415 -11.09 -12.94 8.25
C SER A 415 -11.53 -14.23 8.93
N ILE A 416 -12.84 -14.44 9.08
CA ILE A 416 -13.45 -15.68 9.57
C ILE A 416 -14.52 -16.13 8.59
N PHE A 417 -14.46 -17.38 8.14
CA PHE A 417 -15.53 -18.03 7.39
C PHE A 417 -16.26 -18.99 8.32
N TYR A 418 -17.58 -18.88 8.35
CA TYR A 418 -18.42 -19.80 9.11
C TYR A 418 -19.68 -20.14 8.34
N GLN A 419 -20.17 -21.36 8.54
CA GLN A 419 -21.46 -21.81 8.06
C GLN A 419 -22.51 -21.58 9.15
N GLY A 420 -23.69 -21.08 8.79
CA GLY A 420 -24.79 -20.90 9.74
C GLY A 420 -25.99 -20.21 9.12
N ASP A 421 -27.08 -20.09 9.89
CA ASP A 421 -28.35 -19.59 9.35
C ASP A 421 -28.46 -18.06 9.34
N LYS A 422 -27.68 -17.37 10.18
CA LYS A 422 -27.76 -15.92 10.40
C LYS A 422 -26.40 -15.21 10.38
N ASP A 423 -26.42 -13.95 9.99
CA ASP A 423 -25.27 -13.05 10.09
C ASP A 423 -25.06 -12.59 11.54
N ILE A 424 -23.91 -12.92 12.14
CA ILE A 424 -23.54 -12.59 13.52
C ILE A 424 -22.62 -11.36 13.57
N SER A 425 -22.38 -10.69 12.43
CA SER A 425 -21.43 -9.59 12.32
C SER A 425 -21.70 -8.44 13.27
N TYR A 426 -22.96 -8.04 13.44
CA TYR A 426 -23.35 -6.98 14.36
C TYR A 426 -23.04 -7.33 15.83
N GLU A 427 -23.28 -8.56 16.25
CA GLU A 427 -23.01 -8.99 17.63
C GLU A 427 -21.51 -9.02 17.92
N VAL A 428 -20.71 -9.52 16.97
CA VAL A 428 -19.25 -9.49 17.06
C VAL A 428 -18.72 -8.05 17.09
N GLU A 429 -19.21 -7.18 16.20
CA GLU A 429 -18.81 -5.77 16.15
C GLU A 429 -19.15 -5.05 17.46
N LYS A 430 -20.39 -5.19 17.95
CA LYS A 430 -20.85 -4.58 19.21
C LYS A 430 -20.03 -5.06 20.41
N THR A 431 -19.77 -6.37 20.50
CA THR A 431 -19.10 -6.97 21.65
C THR A 431 -17.59 -6.66 21.67
N LEU A 432 -16.94 -6.70 20.52
CA LEU A 432 -15.48 -6.51 20.43
C LEU A 432 -15.09 -5.05 20.18
N GLY A 433 -16.02 -4.21 19.72
CA GLY A 433 -15.81 -2.82 19.38
C GLY A 433 -14.82 -2.64 18.25
N PHE A 434 -14.91 -3.48 17.22
CA PHE A 434 -14.15 -3.38 15.97
C PHE A 434 -15.12 -3.50 14.82
N ARG A 435 -14.98 -2.63 13.81
CA ARG A 435 -15.85 -2.66 12.65
C ARG A 435 -15.65 -3.95 11.85
N VAL A 436 -16.75 -4.66 11.59
CA VAL A 436 -16.76 -5.92 10.83
C VAL A 436 -17.61 -5.74 9.58
N LYS A 437 -17.13 -6.30 8.48
CA LYS A 437 -17.92 -6.46 7.26
C LYS A 437 -18.33 -7.92 7.15
N SER A 438 -19.54 -8.16 6.69
CA SER A 438 -20.04 -9.51 6.43
C SER A 438 -20.40 -9.64 4.95
N GLU A 439 -20.02 -10.77 4.35
CA GLU A 439 -20.44 -11.18 3.02
C GLU A 439 -21.10 -12.55 3.13
N LYS A 440 -22.32 -12.70 2.59
CA LYS A 440 -23.00 -14.00 2.48
C LYS A 440 -22.68 -14.63 1.13
N TYR A 441 -22.39 -15.92 1.14
CA TYR A 441 -22.20 -16.75 -0.04
C TYR A 441 -23.22 -17.89 -0.05
N SER A 442 -23.75 -18.19 -1.23
CA SER A 442 -24.56 -19.39 -1.47
C SER A 442 -23.72 -20.64 -1.24
N TRP A 443 -22.49 -20.65 -1.76
CA TRP A 443 -21.51 -21.69 -1.49
C TRP A 443 -20.08 -21.18 -1.56
N VAL A 444 -19.17 -21.90 -0.91
CA VAL A 444 -17.71 -21.69 -0.95
C VAL A 444 -16.99 -23.02 -1.16
N ILE A 445 -16.08 -23.05 -2.12
CA ILE A 445 -15.17 -24.16 -2.40
C ILE A 445 -13.79 -23.82 -1.81
N PHE A 446 -13.40 -24.53 -0.75
CA PHE A 446 -12.03 -24.51 -0.23
C PHE A 446 -11.19 -25.55 -0.94
N THR A 447 -10.15 -25.09 -1.63
CA THR A 447 -9.27 -25.95 -2.42
C THR A 447 -8.15 -26.58 -1.60
N GLN A 448 -7.50 -27.60 -2.15
CA GLN A 448 -6.42 -28.33 -1.50
C GLN A 448 -5.14 -28.43 -2.33
N SER A 449 -4.03 -28.60 -1.63
CA SER A 449 -2.74 -28.96 -2.21
C SER A 449 -2.19 -30.15 -1.43
N ARG A 450 -1.99 -31.28 -2.10
CA ARG A 450 -1.48 -32.53 -1.49
C ARG A 450 -2.29 -32.97 -0.25
N GLY A 451 -3.62 -32.88 -0.32
CA GLY A 451 -4.53 -33.29 0.76
C GLY A 451 -4.75 -32.25 1.87
N TYR A 452 -4.06 -31.10 1.85
CA TYR A 452 -4.22 -30.05 2.84
C TYR A 452 -4.94 -28.83 2.25
N GLY A 453 -5.85 -28.25 3.03
CA GLY A 453 -6.52 -27.00 2.65
C GLY A 453 -5.53 -25.85 2.49
N VAL A 454 -5.77 -24.99 1.52
CA VAL A 454 -4.92 -23.81 1.25
C VAL A 454 -5.62 -22.56 1.79
N PRO A 455 -5.14 -21.95 2.89
CA PRO A 455 -5.78 -20.80 3.53
C PRO A 455 -6.10 -19.63 2.60
N THR A 456 -5.28 -19.43 1.58
CA THR A 456 -5.39 -18.27 0.68
C THR A 456 -6.12 -18.58 -0.63
N ARG A 457 -6.72 -19.78 -0.77
CA ARG A 457 -7.29 -20.24 -2.05
C ARG A 457 -8.71 -20.81 -1.93
N TYR A 458 -9.68 -20.06 -2.42
CA TYR A 458 -11.10 -20.44 -2.44
C TYR A 458 -11.84 -19.81 -3.64
N VAL A 459 -12.99 -20.40 -3.97
CA VAL A 459 -13.99 -19.83 -4.88
C VAL A 459 -15.29 -19.70 -4.11
N ALA A 460 -15.94 -18.55 -4.17
CA ALA A 460 -17.19 -18.29 -3.47
C ALA A 460 -18.21 -17.68 -4.43
N ARG A 461 -19.47 -18.08 -4.32
CA ARG A 461 -20.58 -17.52 -5.10
C ARG A 461 -21.50 -16.72 -4.20
N TYR A 462 -21.77 -15.48 -4.56
CA TYR A 462 -22.76 -14.63 -3.91
C TYR A 462 -24.20 -15.10 -4.27
N PRO A 463 -25.21 -14.74 -3.47
CA PRO A 463 -26.61 -15.02 -3.80
C PRO A 463 -27.06 -14.49 -5.16
N ASP A 464 -26.49 -13.35 -5.61
CA ASP A 464 -26.82 -12.71 -6.89
C ASP A 464 -26.13 -13.36 -8.12
N GLY A 465 -25.43 -14.48 -7.94
CA GLY A 465 -24.73 -15.19 -9.01
C GLY A 465 -23.29 -14.73 -9.27
N LYS A 466 -22.86 -13.61 -8.69
CA LYS A 466 -21.46 -13.18 -8.83
C LYS A 466 -20.51 -14.13 -8.11
N VAL A 467 -19.28 -14.19 -8.59
CA VAL A 467 -18.22 -15.03 -8.01
C VAL A 467 -17.07 -14.21 -7.48
N LYS A 468 -16.49 -14.69 -6.38
CA LYS A 468 -15.25 -14.21 -5.80
C LYS A 468 -14.21 -15.32 -5.85
N VAL A 469 -13.14 -15.09 -6.60
CA VAL A 469 -12.02 -16.01 -6.72
C VAL A 469 -10.83 -15.46 -5.95
N LYS A 470 -10.29 -16.22 -4.99
CA LYS A 470 -9.10 -15.84 -4.24
C LYS A 470 -7.99 -16.86 -4.42
N GLY A 471 -6.79 -16.41 -4.80
CA GLY A 471 -5.56 -17.21 -4.84
C GLY A 471 -5.51 -18.37 -5.86
N LEU A 472 -6.60 -18.62 -6.58
CA LEU A 472 -6.71 -19.64 -7.62
C LEU A 472 -6.08 -19.12 -8.93
N ILE A 473 -6.65 -18.04 -9.49
CA ILE A 473 -6.14 -17.36 -10.68
C ILE A 473 -5.05 -16.37 -10.25
N ARG A 474 -3.84 -16.51 -10.79
CA ARG A 474 -2.66 -15.67 -10.44
C ARG A 474 -1.98 -15.15 -11.69
N GLU A 475 -1.30 -14.01 -11.58
CA GLU A 475 -0.61 -13.37 -12.69
C GLU A 475 0.41 -14.28 -13.39
N ASN A 476 1.10 -15.12 -12.60
CA ASN A 476 2.16 -16.00 -13.10
C ASN A 476 1.66 -17.33 -13.72
N LEU A 477 0.36 -17.50 -13.89
CA LEU A 477 -0.20 -18.61 -14.65
C LEU A 477 -0.17 -18.32 -16.16
N PRO A 478 0.04 -19.34 -17.00
CA PRO A 478 -0.24 -19.24 -18.43
C PRO A 478 -1.65 -18.71 -18.69
N PHE A 479 -1.84 -17.93 -19.75
CA PHE A 479 -3.16 -17.41 -20.12
C PHE A 479 -4.20 -18.52 -20.35
N VAL A 480 -3.83 -19.66 -20.94
CA VAL A 480 -4.69 -20.84 -21.11
C VAL A 480 -5.22 -21.37 -19.77
N VAL A 481 -4.39 -21.37 -18.74
CA VAL A 481 -4.79 -21.82 -17.39
C VAL A 481 -5.72 -20.79 -16.75
N LYS A 482 -5.46 -19.49 -16.94
CA LYS A 482 -6.35 -18.42 -16.44
C LYS A 482 -7.72 -18.52 -17.08
N ARG A 483 -7.76 -18.61 -18.41
CA ARG A 483 -8.99 -18.74 -19.20
C ARG A 483 -9.77 -20.00 -18.82
N PHE A 484 -9.09 -21.16 -18.71
CA PHE A 484 -9.70 -22.39 -18.20
C PHE A 484 -10.36 -22.17 -16.82
N LEU A 485 -9.64 -21.59 -15.86
CA LEU A 485 -10.15 -21.37 -14.51
C LEU A 485 -11.30 -20.36 -14.49
N GLU A 486 -11.24 -19.30 -15.29
CA GLU A 486 -12.30 -18.29 -15.42
C GLU A 486 -13.57 -18.90 -16.01
N GLU A 487 -13.46 -19.61 -17.13
CA GLU A 487 -14.58 -20.31 -17.77
C GLU A 487 -15.16 -21.40 -16.86
N SER A 488 -14.30 -22.20 -16.19
CA SER A 488 -14.76 -23.21 -15.22
C SER A 488 -15.54 -22.58 -14.08
N VAL A 489 -15.03 -21.49 -13.49
CA VAL A 489 -15.71 -20.81 -12.38
C VAL A 489 -17.04 -20.23 -12.84
N ASN A 490 -17.15 -19.72 -14.07
CA ASN A 490 -18.41 -19.23 -14.62
C ASN A 490 -19.46 -20.36 -14.75
N ILE A 491 -19.06 -21.54 -15.25
CA ILE A 491 -19.94 -22.72 -15.31
C ILE A 491 -20.40 -23.13 -13.91
N LEU A 492 -19.47 -23.22 -12.94
CA LEU A 492 -19.83 -23.56 -11.56
C LEU A 492 -20.75 -22.50 -10.94
N ALA A 493 -20.63 -21.22 -11.32
CA ALA A 493 -21.46 -20.13 -10.82
C ALA A 493 -22.94 -20.24 -11.22
N GLU A 494 -23.28 -21.04 -12.23
CA GLU A 494 -24.67 -21.29 -12.60
C GLU A 494 -25.42 -22.10 -11.53
N ALA A 495 -24.69 -22.90 -10.73
CA ALA A 495 -25.24 -23.68 -9.64
C ALA A 495 -25.46 -22.83 -8.38
N GLU A 496 -26.61 -23.02 -7.72
CA GLU A 496 -26.96 -22.32 -6.48
C GLU A 496 -26.52 -23.06 -5.22
N THR A 497 -26.31 -24.38 -5.31
CA THR A 497 -25.86 -25.22 -4.19
C THR A 497 -24.66 -26.09 -4.54
N CYS A 498 -23.93 -26.55 -3.53
CA CYS A 498 -22.81 -27.48 -3.68
C CYS A 498 -23.18 -28.79 -4.40
N GLU A 499 -24.41 -29.27 -4.24
CA GLU A 499 -24.92 -30.46 -4.93
C GLU A 499 -24.98 -30.21 -6.44
N GLN A 500 -25.57 -29.08 -6.85
CA GLN A 500 -25.62 -28.67 -8.26
C GLN A 500 -24.22 -28.37 -8.82
N VAL A 501 -23.31 -27.81 -8.01
CA VAL A 501 -21.91 -27.58 -8.41
C VAL A 501 -21.22 -28.90 -8.78
N ARG A 502 -21.54 -30.01 -8.11
CA ARG A 502 -21.00 -31.34 -8.47
C ARG A 502 -21.53 -31.85 -9.81
N GLU A 503 -22.77 -31.54 -10.15
CA GLU A 503 -23.36 -31.92 -11.44
C GLU A 503 -22.69 -31.19 -12.61
N LYS A 504 -22.20 -29.97 -12.36
CA LYS A 504 -21.48 -29.14 -13.34
C LYS A 504 -20.06 -29.61 -13.67
N ILE A 505 -19.51 -30.60 -12.96
CA ILE A 505 -18.16 -31.14 -13.22
C ILE A 505 -18.02 -31.63 -14.66
N VAL A 506 -19.03 -32.35 -15.17
CA VAL A 506 -19.01 -32.90 -16.53
C VAL A 506 -18.98 -31.79 -17.58
N GLU A 507 -19.68 -30.69 -17.33
CA GLU A 507 -19.70 -29.54 -18.23
C GLU A 507 -18.34 -28.81 -18.27
N VAL A 508 -17.67 -28.69 -17.11
CA VAL A 508 -16.29 -28.17 -17.03
C VAL A 508 -15.32 -29.05 -17.81
N ASP A 509 -15.43 -30.38 -17.69
CA ASP A 509 -14.59 -31.33 -18.43
C ASP A 509 -14.77 -31.19 -19.95
N LEU A 510 -16.00 -31.03 -20.43
CA LEU A 510 -16.31 -30.83 -21.85
C LEU A 510 -15.78 -29.47 -22.35
N MET A 511 -16.00 -28.40 -21.59
CA MET A 511 -15.46 -27.06 -21.91
C MET A 511 -13.93 -27.09 -22.02
N LYS A 512 -13.25 -27.81 -21.11
CA LYS A 512 -11.79 -27.96 -21.17
C LYS A 512 -11.31 -28.54 -22.49
N GLU A 513 -11.94 -29.62 -22.96
CA GLU A 513 -11.54 -30.25 -24.22
C GLU A 513 -11.78 -29.33 -25.42
N GLU A 514 -12.88 -28.57 -25.43
CA GLU A 514 -13.13 -27.54 -26.43
C GLU A 514 -12.07 -26.42 -26.38
N LEU A 515 -11.78 -25.90 -25.20
CA LEU A 515 -10.75 -24.88 -24.96
C LEU A 515 -9.40 -25.32 -25.50
N LEU A 516 -8.97 -26.54 -25.17
CA LEU A 516 -7.69 -27.11 -25.60
C LEU A 516 -7.61 -27.40 -27.10
N SER A 517 -8.74 -27.38 -27.81
CA SER A 517 -8.81 -27.49 -29.28
C SER A 517 -8.67 -26.15 -30.01
N LYS A 518 -8.90 -25.02 -29.30
CA LYS A 518 -8.93 -23.65 -29.84
C LYS A 518 -7.95 -22.74 -29.08
N LEU A 519 -6.66 -23.08 -29.14
CA LEU A 519 -5.60 -22.33 -28.49
C LEU A 519 -4.83 -21.45 -29.48
N GLU A 520 -4.64 -20.20 -29.11
CA GLU A 520 -3.87 -19.21 -29.86
C GLU A 520 -2.48 -19.02 -29.23
N PRO A 521 -1.47 -18.53 -29.98
CA PRO A 521 -0.12 -18.29 -29.46
C PRO A 521 -0.06 -17.50 -28.13
N GLN A 522 -0.98 -16.54 -27.95
CA GLN A 522 -1.04 -15.70 -26.75
C GLN A 522 -1.43 -16.51 -25.50
N ASP A 523 -2.25 -17.56 -25.65
CA ASP A 523 -2.73 -18.38 -24.54
C ASP A 523 -1.58 -19.06 -23.77
N PHE A 524 -0.41 -19.21 -24.39
CA PHE A 524 0.74 -19.89 -23.80
C PHE A 524 1.67 -18.98 -22.99
N VAL A 525 1.45 -17.66 -23.02
CA VAL A 525 2.36 -16.69 -22.41
C VAL A 525 2.29 -16.75 -20.88
N ILE A 526 3.46 -16.81 -20.26
CA ILE A 526 3.66 -16.85 -18.81
C ILE A 526 4.43 -15.61 -18.39
N LYS A 527 3.85 -14.82 -17.49
CA LYS A 527 4.50 -13.63 -16.94
C LYS A 527 5.13 -13.96 -15.59
N ILE A 528 6.46 -13.83 -15.47
CA ILE A 528 7.19 -14.02 -14.22
C ILE A 528 7.95 -12.73 -13.91
N LYS A 529 7.46 -11.97 -12.93
CA LYS A 529 7.93 -10.60 -12.64
C LYS A 529 7.82 -9.75 -13.92
N ASP A 530 8.95 -9.18 -14.35
CA ASP A 530 9.03 -8.25 -15.49
C ASP A 530 9.39 -8.96 -16.80
N ARG A 531 9.30 -10.30 -16.83
CA ARG A 531 9.67 -11.10 -17.99
C ARG A 531 8.54 -12.00 -18.42
N VAL A 532 8.46 -12.19 -19.73
CA VAL A 532 7.45 -13.01 -20.39
C VAL A 532 8.11 -14.22 -21.04
N TYR A 533 7.51 -15.39 -20.83
CA TYR A 533 8.07 -16.66 -21.26
C TYR A 533 7.03 -17.52 -21.96
N LEU A 534 7.52 -18.36 -22.88
CA LEU A 534 6.80 -19.51 -23.39
C LEU A 534 7.60 -20.78 -23.10
N ARG A 535 6.93 -21.91 -22.95
CA ARG A 535 7.54 -23.23 -22.92
C ARG A 535 7.48 -23.84 -24.32
N GLY A 536 8.61 -23.83 -25.03
CA GLY A 536 8.80 -24.61 -26.26
C GLY A 536 9.19 -26.06 -25.94
N SER A 537 9.40 -26.90 -26.96
CA SER A 537 9.79 -28.31 -26.77
C SER A 537 11.14 -28.47 -26.05
N TYR A 538 12.10 -27.58 -26.31
CA TYR A 538 13.47 -27.68 -25.77
C TYR A 538 13.73 -26.87 -24.49
N GLY A 539 12.85 -25.93 -24.14
CA GLY A 539 13.03 -25.12 -22.95
C GLY A 539 12.03 -23.97 -22.86
N PHE A 540 12.20 -23.14 -21.82
CA PHE A 540 11.57 -21.83 -21.79
C PHE A 540 12.34 -20.85 -22.66
N TYR A 541 11.63 -20.01 -23.42
CA TYR A 541 12.21 -18.91 -24.19
C TYR A 541 11.45 -17.61 -23.96
N ASN A 542 12.08 -16.47 -24.27
CA ASN A 542 11.52 -15.15 -24.04
C ASN A 542 10.47 -14.80 -25.12
N ALA A 543 9.24 -14.47 -24.69
CA ALA A 543 8.15 -14.09 -25.60
C ALA A 543 8.40 -12.76 -26.33
N ASP A 544 9.26 -11.90 -25.79
CA ASP A 544 9.66 -10.64 -26.42
C ASP A 544 10.40 -10.83 -27.75
N LEU A 545 10.99 -12.02 -27.96
CA LEU A 545 11.70 -12.36 -29.19
C LEU A 545 10.78 -12.88 -30.30
N GLY A 546 9.47 -12.93 -30.06
CA GLY A 546 8.48 -13.49 -30.97
C GLY A 546 8.02 -14.90 -30.58
N TYR A 547 7.11 -15.44 -31.38
CA TYR A 547 6.55 -16.78 -31.19
C TYR A 547 7.30 -17.83 -32.01
N SER A 548 7.85 -18.85 -31.34
CA SER A 548 8.67 -19.91 -31.96
C SER A 548 8.12 -21.31 -31.67
N GLY A 549 6.81 -21.43 -31.44
CA GLY A 549 6.13 -22.68 -31.11
C GLY A 549 6.14 -23.02 -29.61
N VAL A 550 5.37 -24.04 -29.22
CA VAL A 550 5.13 -24.42 -27.82
C VAL A 550 5.11 -25.94 -27.61
N ASP A 551 5.38 -26.37 -26.39
CA ASP A 551 5.12 -27.74 -25.92
C ASP A 551 3.66 -27.87 -25.49
N LEU A 552 2.78 -28.26 -26.41
CA LEU A 552 1.34 -28.41 -26.12
C LEU A 552 1.06 -29.42 -25.00
N LYS A 553 1.88 -30.46 -24.86
CA LYS A 553 1.70 -31.46 -23.80
C LYS A 553 1.92 -30.82 -22.43
N TYR A 554 2.97 -30.01 -22.29
CA TYR A 554 3.23 -29.29 -21.04
C TYR A 554 2.04 -28.43 -20.60
N TYR A 555 1.42 -27.68 -21.51
CA TYR A 555 0.28 -26.82 -21.19
C TYR A 555 -0.99 -27.61 -20.89
N ARG A 556 -1.27 -28.69 -21.64
CA ARG A 556 -2.37 -29.62 -21.34
C ARG A 556 -2.23 -30.23 -19.94
N ASP A 557 -1.05 -30.75 -19.61
CA ASP A 557 -0.75 -31.27 -18.27
C ASP A 557 -0.90 -30.19 -17.19
N TYR A 558 -0.63 -28.92 -17.53
CA TYR A 558 -0.80 -27.82 -16.59
C TYR A 558 -2.27 -27.50 -16.34
N VAL A 559 -3.10 -27.48 -17.38
CA VAL A 559 -4.55 -27.31 -17.25
C VAL A 559 -5.14 -28.45 -16.41
N ASN A 560 -4.78 -29.71 -16.68
CA ASN A 560 -5.25 -30.87 -15.92
C ASN A 560 -4.91 -30.78 -14.42
N ARG A 561 -3.72 -30.29 -14.07
CA ARG A 561 -3.37 -30.07 -12.65
C ARG A 561 -4.25 -29.02 -11.97
N TRP A 562 -4.63 -27.97 -12.70
CA TRP A 562 -5.47 -26.90 -12.16
C TRP A 562 -6.95 -27.28 -12.09
N GLU A 563 -7.41 -28.11 -13.02
CA GLU A 563 -8.68 -28.79 -12.95
C GLU A 563 -8.78 -29.64 -11.67
N GLU A 564 -7.80 -30.51 -11.42
CA GLU A 564 -7.76 -31.34 -10.20
C GLU A 564 -7.79 -30.45 -8.93
N ILE A 565 -7.05 -29.34 -8.93
CA ILE A 565 -7.03 -28.39 -7.82
C ILE A 565 -8.41 -27.77 -7.55
N LEU A 566 -9.15 -27.45 -8.62
CA LEU A 566 -10.46 -26.80 -8.54
C LEU A 566 -11.57 -27.81 -8.18
N LEU A 567 -11.56 -28.98 -8.81
CA LEU A 567 -12.66 -29.94 -8.77
C LEU A 567 -12.49 -31.02 -7.69
N SER A 568 -11.25 -31.39 -7.30
CA SER A 568 -11.03 -32.41 -6.25
C SER A 568 -11.78 -32.16 -4.93
N PRO A 569 -11.98 -30.91 -4.45
CA PRO A 569 -12.76 -30.66 -3.25
C PRO A 569 -14.24 -31.05 -3.39
N LEU A 570 -14.79 -31.06 -4.61
CA LEU A 570 -16.20 -31.35 -4.85
C LEU A 570 -16.54 -32.83 -4.64
N TYR A 571 -15.56 -33.72 -4.80
CA TYR A 571 -15.71 -35.16 -4.52
C TYR A 571 -15.65 -35.50 -3.02
N ILE A 572 -15.29 -34.53 -2.16
CA ILE A 572 -15.29 -34.73 -0.71
C ILE A 572 -16.74 -34.57 -0.22
N MET A 573 -17.33 -35.67 0.22
CA MET A 573 -18.62 -35.63 0.92
C MET A 573 -18.40 -35.08 2.33
N ASN A 574 -18.70 -33.80 2.52
CA ASN A 574 -18.76 -33.19 3.83
C ASN A 574 -20.08 -33.60 4.51
N GLY A 575 -19.99 -34.51 5.47
CA GLY A 575 -21.11 -34.90 6.35
C GLY A 575 -21.48 -33.86 7.38
#